data_AF-T0ZWH1-F1
#
_entry.id   AF-T0ZWH1-F1
#
_cell.length_a   1.000
_cell.length_b   1.000
_cell.length_c   1.000
_cell.angle_alpha   90.00
_cell.angle_beta   90.00
_cell.angle_gamma   90.00
#
_symmetry.space_group_name_H-M   'P 1'
#
loop_
_entity.id
_entity.type
_entity.pdbx_description
1 polymer ?
#
loop_
_entity_poly.entity_id
_entity_poly.type
_entity_poly.pdbx_seq_one_letter_code
_entity_poly.pdbx_strand_id
1 'polypeptide(L)'
;MDEKQKQVYLSEEGMEHAEQLLRQGGVIDADTSLYDTRNLGAVHHLNAGLRAHALYHRDVDYIVRDGEVIIVDEFTGRTLPGRRWSEGLHQAVEAKESVPIQRENQTLATITFQNLFRMYKKLAGMTGTADTEAYEFQSIYGLEVVVIPTHRPMVRDDRHDLVFLNRDAKYNAVIADIKDCYQRGQPVLVGTTSIEVSELLSQKLRAEKIPHEVLNAKQHEREAQIVAQAGRPKAVTIATNMAGRGTDIVLGGSLDAELAAVPADAGDAER
;
A
#
# COMPACT_ATOMS: atom_id res chain seq x y z
N MET A 1 34.18 8.35 2.89
CA MET A 1 32.95 7.62 2.49
C MET A 1 32.33 7.04 3.75
N ASP A 2 31.01 7.13 3.88
CA ASP A 2 30.26 6.40 4.90
C ASP A 2 29.44 5.32 4.19
N GLU A 3 29.97 4.09 4.17
CA GLU A 3 29.33 2.94 3.52
C GLU A 3 28.02 2.57 4.20
N LYS A 4 27.92 2.76 5.52
CA LYS A 4 26.75 2.37 6.30
C LYS A 4 25.57 3.29 6.02
N GLN A 5 25.83 4.59 5.84
CA GLN A 5 24.80 5.57 5.48
C GLN A 5 24.63 5.74 3.96
N LYS A 6 25.42 5.03 3.13
CA LYS A 6 25.51 5.21 1.68
C LYS A 6 25.68 6.70 1.31
N GLN A 7 26.65 7.36 1.97
CA GLN A 7 26.99 8.77 1.72
C GLN A 7 28.45 8.93 1.28
N VAL A 8 28.65 9.85 0.32
CA VAL A 8 29.99 10.26 -0.13
C VAL A 8 30.10 11.77 -0.01
N TYR A 9 31.25 12.21 0.48
CA TYR A 9 31.62 13.61 0.62
C TYR A 9 32.94 13.83 -0.09
N LEU A 10 33.06 14.96 -0.80
CA LEU A 10 34.34 15.40 -1.37
C LEU A 10 35.17 16.09 -0.29
N SER A 11 36.48 15.84 -0.30
CA SER A 11 37.44 16.67 0.44
C SER A 11 37.59 18.03 -0.27
N GLU A 12 38.21 19.00 0.40
CA GLU A 12 38.54 20.30 -0.21
C GLU A 12 39.40 20.11 -1.48
N GLU A 13 40.44 19.28 -1.41
CA GLU A 13 41.28 18.94 -2.57
C GLU A 13 40.47 18.26 -3.70
N GLY A 14 39.56 17.34 -3.35
CA GLY A 14 38.71 16.66 -4.33
C GLY A 14 37.71 17.61 -4.98
N MET A 15 37.24 18.61 -4.24
CA MET A 15 36.35 19.64 -4.75
C MET A 15 37.08 20.61 -5.70
N GLU A 16 38.30 21.02 -5.37
CA GLU A 16 39.14 21.81 -6.26
C GLU A 16 39.46 21.06 -7.56
N HIS A 17 39.78 19.77 -7.46
CA HIS A 17 40.02 18.94 -8.64
C HIS A 17 38.76 18.78 -9.51
N ALA A 18 37.60 18.53 -8.90
CA ALA A 18 36.33 18.46 -9.61
C ALA A 18 35.99 19.78 -10.31
N GLU A 19 36.24 20.92 -9.67
CA GLU A 19 36.03 22.25 -10.25
C GLU A 19 36.90 22.46 -11.49
N GLN A 20 38.19 22.08 -11.43
CA GLN A 20 39.09 22.15 -12.59
C GLN A 20 38.60 21.29 -13.76
N LEU A 21 38.18 20.05 -13.50
CA LEU A 21 37.66 19.15 -14.53
C LEU A 21 36.37 19.69 -15.17
N LEU A 22 35.45 20.22 -14.36
CA LEU A 22 34.18 20.78 -14.84
C LEU A 22 34.40 22.07 -15.65
N ARG A 23 35.40 22.88 -15.30
CA ARG A 23 35.82 24.04 -16.12
C ARG A 23 36.39 23.60 -17.46
N GLN A 24 37.28 22.61 -17.48
CA GLN A 24 37.86 22.08 -18.71
C GLN A 24 36.80 21.46 -19.62
N GLY A 25 35.79 20.81 -19.05
CA GLY A 25 34.64 20.26 -19.76
C GLY A 25 33.61 21.29 -20.21
N GLY A 26 33.78 22.57 -19.87
CA GLY A 26 32.84 23.65 -20.22
C GLY A 26 31.48 23.54 -19.52
N VAL A 27 31.40 22.80 -18.40
CA VAL A 27 30.16 22.61 -17.62
C VAL A 27 29.91 23.78 -16.67
N ILE A 28 30.99 24.41 -16.18
CA ILE A 28 30.94 25.63 -15.36
C ILE A 28 31.85 26.71 -15.98
N ASP A 29 31.45 27.97 -15.83
CA ASP A 29 32.20 29.11 -16.36
C ASP A 29 33.55 29.26 -15.63
N ALA A 30 34.57 29.74 -16.34
CA ALA A 30 35.93 29.90 -15.82
C ALA A 30 36.01 30.81 -14.58
N ASP A 31 35.10 31.78 -14.47
CA ASP A 31 35.05 32.76 -13.39
C ASP A 31 34.08 32.38 -12.26
N THR A 32 33.53 31.16 -12.29
CA THR A 32 32.56 30.68 -11.30
C THR A 32 33.10 29.49 -10.51
N SER A 33 32.64 29.37 -9.27
CA SER A 33 32.98 28.25 -8.38
C SER A 33 31.78 27.31 -8.22
N LEU A 34 32.03 26.07 -7.82
CA LEU A 34 30.98 25.10 -7.48
C LEU A 34 30.08 25.55 -6.33
N TYR A 35 30.54 26.48 -5.47
CA TYR A 35 29.73 27.06 -4.40
C TYR A 35 28.70 28.09 -4.89
N ASP A 36 28.75 28.51 -6.16
CA ASP A 36 27.80 29.48 -6.71
C ASP A 36 26.42 28.84 -6.90
N THR A 37 25.38 29.56 -6.51
CA THR A 37 23.97 29.21 -6.73
C THR A 37 23.63 28.83 -8.18
N ARG A 38 24.36 29.37 -9.15
CA ARG A 38 24.19 29.05 -10.58
C ARG A 38 24.62 27.62 -10.93
N ASN A 39 25.51 27.03 -10.14
CA ASN A 39 26.11 25.72 -10.38
C ASN A 39 25.49 24.60 -9.53
N LEU A 40 24.36 24.87 -8.84
CA LEU A 40 23.69 23.88 -7.97
C LEU A 40 23.33 22.58 -8.70
N GLY A 41 22.89 22.66 -9.96
CA GLY A 41 22.60 21.48 -10.78
C GLY A 41 23.86 20.65 -11.08
N ALA A 42 24.98 21.31 -11.38
CA ALA A 42 26.26 20.63 -11.62
C ALA A 42 26.77 19.94 -10.34
N VAL A 43 26.65 20.58 -9.18
CA VAL A 43 26.99 19.98 -7.87
C VAL A 43 26.10 18.78 -7.58
N HIS A 44 24.80 18.88 -7.85
CA HIS A 44 23.87 17.77 -7.68
C HIS A 44 24.26 16.56 -8.53
N HIS A 45 24.54 16.77 -9.83
CA HIS A 45 24.98 15.69 -10.73
C HIS A 45 26.36 15.13 -10.37
N LEU A 46 27.31 15.97 -9.94
CA LEU A 46 28.62 15.53 -9.46
C LEU A 46 28.48 14.59 -8.27
N ASN A 47 27.66 14.97 -7.27
CA ASN A 47 27.41 14.14 -6.09
C ASN A 47 26.68 12.84 -6.46
N ALA A 48 25.69 12.88 -7.36
CA ALA A 48 25.01 11.69 -7.85
C ALA A 48 25.98 10.74 -8.59
N GLY A 49 26.85 11.28 -9.45
CA GLY A 49 27.92 10.55 -10.14
C GLY A 49 28.90 9.89 -9.18
N LEU A 50 29.35 10.63 -8.16
CA LEU A 50 30.27 10.13 -7.15
C LEU A 50 29.65 8.99 -6.33
N ARG A 51 28.38 9.14 -5.93
CA ARG A 51 27.62 8.08 -5.24
C ARG A 51 27.47 6.85 -6.14
N ALA A 52 27.04 7.03 -7.38
CA ALA A 52 26.89 5.93 -8.35
C ALA A 52 28.21 5.19 -8.57
N HIS A 53 29.34 5.91 -8.63
CA HIS A 53 30.64 5.31 -8.84
C HIS A 53 31.15 4.55 -7.60
N ALA A 54 31.08 5.18 -6.42
CA ALA A 54 31.72 4.68 -5.21
C ALA A 54 30.88 3.72 -4.36
N LEU A 55 29.53 3.86 -4.37
CA LEU A 55 28.64 3.14 -3.45
C LEU A 55 27.73 2.10 -4.10
N TYR A 56 27.52 2.19 -5.41
CA TYR A 56 26.60 1.31 -6.13
C TYR A 56 27.40 0.40 -7.05
N HIS A 57 27.37 -0.90 -6.78
CA HIS A 57 28.16 -1.87 -7.49
C HIS A 57 27.29 -2.74 -8.40
N ARG A 58 27.78 -2.97 -9.61
CA ARG A 58 27.18 -3.89 -10.56
C ARG A 58 27.23 -5.31 -10.00
N ASP A 59 26.18 -6.08 -10.29
CA ASP A 59 25.93 -7.45 -9.82
C ASP A 59 25.71 -7.58 -8.30
N VAL A 60 25.61 -6.45 -7.59
CA VAL A 60 25.28 -6.38 -6.15
C VAL A 60 24.05 -5.51 -5.93
N ASP A 61 24.14 -4.21 -6.22
CA ASP A 61 23.04 -3.25 -6.04
C ASP A 61 22.13 -3.17 -7.28
N TYR A 62 22.67 -3.51 -8.45
CA TYR A 62 21.95 -3.53 -9.73
C TYR A 62 22.60 -4.46 -10.74
N ILE A 63 21.83 -4.79 -11.77
CA ILE A 63 22.31 -5.45 -12.99
C ILE A 63 21.98 -4.59 -14.20
N VAL A 64 22.73 -4.77 -15.27
CA VAL A 64 22.42 -4.16 -16.57
C VAL A 64 21.91 -5.25 -17.49
N ARG A 65 20.68 -5.09 -17.99
CA ARG A 65 20.04 -6.06 -18.90
C ARG A 65 19.30 -5.31 -19.99
N ASP A 66 19.47 -5.75 -21.24
CA ASP A 66 18.79 -5.16 -22.41
C ASP A 66 18.98 -3.64 -22.55
N GLY A 67 20.12 -3.13 -22.07
CA GLY A 67 20.42 -1.69 -22.07
C GLY A 67 19.74 -0.90 -20.95
N GLU A 68 19.15 -1.57 -19.96
CA GLU A 68 18.49 -0.94 -18.80
C GLU A 68 19.17 -1.33 -17.49
N VAL A 69 19.21 -0.38 -16.54
CA VAL A 69 19.66 -0.63 -15.16
C VAL A 69 18.49 -1.14 -14.34
N ILE A 70 18.61 -2.36 -13.81
CA ILE A 70 17.60 -2.99 -12.97
C ILE A 70 18.14 -3.14 -11.56
N ILE A 71 17.43 -2.54 -10.59
CA ILE A 71 17.81 -2.57 -9.18
C ILE A 71 17.67 -3.99 -8.63
N VAL A 72 18.64 -4.42 -7.83
CA VAL A 72 18.61 -5.67 -7.08
C VAL A 72 18.31 -5.35 -5.62
N ASP A 73 17.35 -6.06 -5.04
CA ASP A 73 17.01 -5.94 -3.62
C ASP A 73 18.11 -6.57 -2.75
N GLU A 74 18.70 -5.78 -1.86
CA GLU A 74 19.85 -6.18 -1.03
C GLU A 74 19.55 -7.36 -0.08
N PHE A 75 18.29 -7.55 0.32
CA PHE A 75 17.90 -8.59 1.27
C PHE A 75 17.50 -9.90 0.59
N THR A 76 16.88 -9.80 -0.59
CA THR A 76 16.28 -10.95 -1.28
C THR A 76 17.02 -11.36 -2.55
N GLY A 77 17.92 -10.52 -3.07
CA GLY A 77 18.62 -10.72 -4.34
C GLY A 77 17.69 -10.68 -5.56
N ARG A 78 16.42 -10.28 -5.38
CA ARG A 78 15.43 -10.21 -6.46
C ARG A 78 15.61 -8.93 -7.27
N THR A 79 15.42 -9.03 -8.57
CA THR A 79 15.36 -7.86 -9.45
C THR A 79 14.04 -7.12 -9.27
N LEU A 80 14.11 -5.80 -9.23
CA LEU A 80 12.97 -4.89 -9.06
C LEU A 80 12.73 -4.09 -10.35
N PRO A 81 12.13 -4.72 -11.39
CA PRO A 81 11.87 -4.03 -12.66
C PRO A 81 10.90 -2.86 -12.47
N GLY A 82 11.16 -1.75 -13.17
CA GLY A 82 10.37 -0.52 -13.10
C GLY A 82 10.67 0.38 -11.89
N ARG A 83 11.49 -0.06 -10.93
CA ARG A 83 11.95 0.78 -9.83
C ARG A 83 13.19 1.58 -10.26
N ARG A 84 13.20 2.87 -9.94
CA ARG A 84 14.34 3.77 -10.19
C ARG A 84 14.76 4.45 -8.89
N TRP A 85 16.04 4.78 -8.77
CA TRP A 85 16.53 5.61 -7.67
C TRP A 85 16.25 7.09 -7.95
N SER A 86 15.89 7.85 -6.92
CA SER A 86 15.59 9.29 -7.00
C SER A 86 16.86 10.15 -7.00
N GLU A 87 16.69 11.48 -7.11
CA GLU A 87 17.77 12.48 -6.97
C GLU A 87 18.90 12.31 -8.00
N GLY A 88 18.54 12.03 -9.26
CA GLY A 88 19.49 11.85 -10.37
C GLY A 88 20.43 10.63 -10.26
N LEU A 89 20.34 9.83 -9.20
CA LEU A 89 21.24 8.70 -8.95
C LEU A 89 21.10 7.60 -10.01
N HIS A 90 19.88 7.33 -10.46
CA HIS A 90 19.66 6.29 -11.46
C HIS A 90 20.25 6.65 -12.81
N GLN A 91 20.12 7.91 -13.22
CA GLN A 91 20.76 8.46 -14.41
C GLN A 91 22.28 8.45 -14.28
N ALA A 92 22.82 8.72 -13.08
CA ALA A 92 24.25 8.63 -12.82
C ALA A 92 24.78 7.18 -12.96
N VAL A 93 24.02 6.17 -12.53
CA VAL A 93 24.37 4.76 -12.76
C VAL A 93 24.22 4.38 -14.24
N GLU A 94 23.17 4.86 -14.92
CA GLU A 94 23.01 4.67 -16.37
C GLU A 94 24.22 5.25 -17.14
N ALA A 95 24.66 6.46 -16.79
CA ALA A 95 25.84 7.10 -17.36
C ALA A 95 27.13 6.33 -17.05
N LYS A 96 27.30 5.86 -15.81
CA LYS A 96 28.45 5.03 -15.38
C LYS A 96 28.57 3.75 -16.22
N GLU A 97 27.46 3.09 -16.50
CA GLU A 97 27.42 1.83 -17.27
C GLU A 97 27.30 2.05 -18.78
N SER A 98 27.36 3.30 -19.25
CA SER A 98 27.25 3.65 -20.68
C SER A 98 25.96 3.14 -21.34
N VAL A 99 24.86 3.09 -20.61
CA VAL A 99 23.53 2.75 -21.13
C VAL A 99 22.71 4.00 -21.44
N PRO A 100 21.70 3.89 -22.33
CA PRO A 100 20.83 5.03 -22.68
C PRO A 100 20.20 5.66 -21.44
N ILE A 101 20.52 6.93 -21.21
CA ILE A 101 19.98 7.68 -20.07
C ILE A 101 18.51 7.96 -20.33
N GLN A 102 17.64 7.36 -19.52
CA GLN A 102 16.21 7.54 -19.66
C GLN A 102 15.80 8.85 -18.97
N ARG A 103 14.83 9.56 -19.57
CA ARG A 103 14.32 10.82 -19.00
C ARG A 103 13.85 10.62 -17.57
N GLU A 104 14.12 11.62 -16.74
CA GLU A 104 13.65 11.65 -15.37
C GLU A 104 12.12 11.84 -15.35
N ASN A 105 11.44 11.08 -14.51
CA ASN A 105 10.05 11.36 -14.19
C ASN A 105 10.02 12.58 -13.26
N GLN A 106 9.75 13.75 -13.83
CA GLN A 106 9.64 14.97 -13.06
C GLN A 106 8.24 15.08 -12.44
N THR A 107 8.19 15.23 -11.12
CA THR A 107 6.93 15.52 -10.43
C THR A 107 6.52 16.97 -10.72
N LEU A 108 5.48 17.16 -11.52
CA LEU A 108 4.98 18.49 -11.88
C LEU A 108 4.15 19.16 -10.77
N ALA A 109 3.42 18.36 -10.00
CA ALA A 109 2.58 18.84 -8.91
C ALA A 109 2.44 17.76 -7.82
N THR A 110 2.43 18.20 -6.57
CA THR A 110 2.26 17.33 -5.40
C THR A 110 1.33 18.01 -4.40
N ILE A 111 0.42 17.24 -3.81
CA ILE A 111 -0.35 17.66 -2.64
C ILE A 111 -0.60 16.45 -1.74
N THR A 112 -0.53 16.63 -0.42
CA THR A 112 -0.94 15.61 0.54
C THR A 112 -2.46 15.64 0.69
N PHE A 113 -3.11 14.52 1.03
CA PHE A 113 -4.54 14.53 1.32
C PHE A 113 -4.89 15.52 2.44
N GLN A 114 -4.02 15.63 3.45
CA GLN A 114 -4.18 16.61 4.53
C GLN A 114 -4.32 18.03 3.99
N ASN A 115 -3.37 18.46 3.15
CA ASN A 115 -3.39 19.81 2.58
C ASN A 115 -4.53 19.98 1.57
N LEU A 116 -4.84 18.95 0.78
CA LEU A 116 -5.96 18.97 -0.16
C LEU A 116 -7.29 19.23 0.55
N PHE A 117 -7.58 18.52 1.64
CA PHE A 117 -8.82 18.71 2.38
C PHE A 117 -8.89 20.04 3.14
N ARG A 118 -7.74 20.57 3.58
CA ARG A 118 -7.66 21.91 4.20
C ARG A 118 -7.97 23.05 3.24
N MET A 119 -7.92 22.83 1.93
CA MET A 119 -8.28 23.84 0.93
C MET A 119 -9.80 24.03 0.79
N TYR A 120 -10.61 23.10 1.30
CA TYR A 120 -12.07 23.22 1.23
C TYR A 120 -12.57 24.26 2.24
N LYS A 121 -13.46 25.15 1.80
CA LYS A 121 -14.08 26.18 2.66
C LYS A 121 -14.88 25.58 3.82
N LYS A 122 -15.46 24.39 3.61
CA LYS A 122 -16.20 23.62 4.60
C LYS A 122 -15.83 22.17 4.44
N LEU A 123 -15.41 21.54 5.54
CA LEU A 123 -15.06 20.14 5.60
C LEU A 123 -15.91 19.47 6.67
N ALA A 124 -16.41 18.28 6.37
CA ALA A 124 -17.15 17.41 7.28
C ALA A 124 -16.94 15.95 6.86
N GLY A 125 -17.10 15.01 7.79
CA GLY A 125 -16.94 13.59 7.53
C GLY A 125 -17.83 12.75 8.44
N MET A 126 -17.99 11.47 8.08
CA MET A 126 -18.75 10.50 8.87
C MET A 126 -17.98 9.17 8.91
N THR A 127 -17.96 8.54 10.07
CA THR A 127 -17.38 7.21 10.28
C THR A 127 -17.88 6.62 11.61
N GLY A 128 -17.81 5.30 11.76
CA GLY A 128 -18.17 4.61 13.00
C GLY A 128 -17.07 4.60 14.07
N THR A 129 -15.85 5.03 13.75
CA THR A 129 -14.66 4.81 14.60
C THR A 129 -13.79 6.06 14.76
N ALA A 130 -14.33 7.27 14.64
CA ALA A 130 -13.54 8.51 14.73
C ALA A 130 -13.13 8.90 16.15
N ASP A 131 -13.79 8.36 17.18
CA ASP A 131 -13.63 8.82 18.57
C ASP A 131 -12.20 8.67 19.08
N THR A 132 -11.51 7.57 18.71
CA THR A 132 -10.11 7.35 19.10
C THR A 132 -9.15 8.36 18.48
N GLU A 133 -9.47 8.86 17.28
CA GLU A 133 -8.63 9.79 16.51
C GLU A 133 -9.12 11.24 16.60
N ALA A 134 -10.02 11.55 17.54
CA ALA A 134 -10.65 12.87 17.65
C ALA A 134 -9.63 14.01 17.80
N TYR A 135 -8.56 13.77 18.55
CA TYR A 135 -7.47 14.73 18.72
C TYR A 135 -6.72 15.01 17.41
N GLU A 136 -6.48 13.98 16.60
CA GLU A 136 -5.81 14.14 15.30
C GLU A 136 -6.70 14.90 14.32
N PHE A 137 -8.00 14.59 14.27
CA PHE A 137 -8.96 15.33 13.45
C PHE A 137 -9.03 16.82 13.81
N GLN A 138 -9.05 17.13 15.11
CA GLN A 138 -9.08 18.52 15.57
C GLN A 138 -7.77 19.25 15.26
N SER A 139 -6.62 18.63 15.50
CA SER A 139 -5.32 19.29 15.33
C SER A 139 -4.93 19.48 13.86
N ILE A 140 -5.28 18.54 12.98
CA ILE A 140 -4.91 18.60 11.55
C ILE A 140 -5.95 19.35 10.73
N TYR A 141 -7.24 19.09 10.99
CA TYR A 141 -8.34 19.57 10.14
C TYR A 141 -9.27 20.57 10.84
N GLY A 142 -9.13 20.79 12.15
CA GLY A 142 -10.07 21.62 12.92
C GLY A 142 -11.46 20.99 13.00
N LEU A 143 -11.55 19.66 12.92
CA LEU A 143 -12.80 18.91 12.94
C LEU A 143 -13.07 18.35 14.34
N GLU A 144 -14.18 18.75 14.92
CA GLU A 144 -14.71 18.15 16.15
C GLU A 144 -15.37 16.80 15.83
N VAL A 145 -15.12 15.80 16.67
CA VAL A 145 -15.77 14.49 16.58
C VAL A 145 -16.92 14.46 17.57
N VAL A 146 -18.12 14.16 17.07
CA VAL A 146 -19.33 14.01 17.88
C VAL A 146 -19.81 12.56 17.78
N VAL A 147 -19.87 11.87 18.92
CA VAL A 147 -20.39 10.51 19.01
C VAL A 147 -21.92 10.55 19.00
N ILE A 148 -22.50 10.17 17.86
CA ILE A 148 -23.96 10.07 17.71
C ILE A 148 -24.44 8.75 18.34
N PRO A 149 -25.45 8.77 19.24
CA PRO A 149 -26.00 7.56 19.82
C PRO A 149 -26.56 6.60 18.76
N THR A 150 -26.42 5.30 18.99
CA THR A 150 -26.99 4.29 18.10
C THR A 150 -28.52 4.28 18.19
N HIS A 151 -29.19 3.97 17.08
CA HIS A 151 -30.65 3.86 17.04
C HIS A 151 -31.18 2.76 18.00
N ARG A 152 -30.42 1.68 18.19
CA ARG A 152 -30.74 0.59 19.12
C ARG A 152 -29.59 0.37 20.12
N PRO A 153 -29.88 -0.12 21.34
CA PRO A 153 -28.84 -0.57 22.26
C PRO A 153 -27.96 -1.63 21.60
N MET A 154 -26.65 -1.47 21.70
CA MET A 154 -25.67 -2.40 21.15
C MET A 154 -25.55 -3.61 22.07
N VAL A 155 -25.72 -4.82 21.53
CA VAL A 155 -25.74 -6.10 22.28
C VAL A 155 -24.70 -7.11 21.77
N ARG A 156 -23.71 -6.65 21.00
CA ARG A 156 -22.62 -7.49 20.47
C ARG A 156 -21.73 -7.95 21.63
N ASP A 157 -21.47 -9.26 21.68
CA ASP A 157 -20.55 -9.88 22.64
C ASP A 157 -19.12 -9.85 22.06
N ASP A 158 -18.35 -8.83 22.40
CA ASP A 158 -16.94 -8.71 21.99
C ASP A 158 -16.06 -9.53 22.94
N ARG A 159 -15.53 -10.65 22.43
CA ARG A 159 -14.68 -11.58 23.19
C ARG A 159 -13.21 -11.15 23.18
N HIS A 160 -12.47 -11.60 24.18
CA HIS A 160 -11.03 -11.36 24.29
C HIS A 160 -10.24 -12.11 23.22
N ASP A 161 -9.08 -11.55 22.86
CA ASP A 161 -8.16 -12.15 21.90
C ASP A 161 -7.61 -13.50 22.39
N LEU A 162 -7.48 -14.45 21.45
CA LEU A 162 -6.80 -15.72 21.67
C LEU A 162 -5.43 -15.73 21.01
N VAL A 163 -4.38 -15.92 21.81
CA VAL A 163 -2.99 -15.91 21.36
C VAL A 163 -2.43 -17.34 21.33
N PHE A 164 -1.79 -17.69 20.22
CA PHE A 164 -1.23 -19.04 19.99
C PHE A 164 0.28 -18.97 19.75
N LEU A 165 0.99 -20.02 20.17
CA LEU A 165 2.45 -20.12 20.04
C LEU A 165 2.91 -20.13 18.57
N ASN A 166 2.16 -20.79 17.69
CA ASN A 166 2.50 -20.90 16.27
C ASN A 166 1.28 -20.66 15.37
N ARG A 167 1.56 -20.39 14.08
CA ARG A 167 0.53 -20.06 13.09
C ARG A 167 -0.41 -21.23 12.81
N ASP A 168 0.09 -22.46 12.79
CA ASP A 168 -0.72 -23.64 12.51
C ASP A 168 -1.75 -23.90 13.60
N ALA A 169 -1.37 -23.77 14.88
CA ALA A 169 -2.28 -23.86 16.00
C ALA A 169 -3.37 -22.78 15.93
N LYS A 170 -3.00 -21.53 15.60
CA LYS A 170 -3.95 -20.44 15.38
C LYS A 170 -4.94 -20.79 14.28
N TYR A 171 -4.47 -21.21 13.10
CA TYR A 171 -5.36 -21.50 11.98
C TYR A 171 -6.24 -22.73 12.24
N ASN A 172 -5.72 -23.76 12.88
CA ASN A 172 -6.53 -24.93 13.24
C ASN A 172 -7.62 -24.56 14.26
N ALA A 173 -7.33 -23.68 15.22
CA ALA A 173 -8.33 -23.17 16.15
C ALA A 173 -9.41 -22.32 15.45
N VAL A 174 -9.01 -21.44 14.52
CA VAL A 174 -9.94 -20.66 13.69
C VAL A 174 -10.85 -21.57 12.87
N ILE A 175 -10.31 -22.61 12.22
CA ILE A 175 -11.10 -23.57 11.44
C ILE A 175 -12.07 -24.35 12.32
N ALA A 176 -11.65 -24.75 13.53
CA ALA A 176 -12.53 -25.44 14.48
C ALA A 176 -13.71 -24.55 14.91
N ASP A 177 -13.46 -23.27 15.18
CA ASP A 177 -14.50 -22.29 15.56
C ASP A 177 -15.48 -22.02 14.41
N ILE A 178 -14.96 -21.84 13.18
CA ILE A 178 -15.81 -21.71 11.98
C ILE A 178 -16.70 -22.95 11.80
N LYS A 179 -16.15 -24.15 12.01
CA LYS A 179 -16.89 -25.41 11.87
C LYS A 179 -18.02 -25.53 12.89
N ASP A 180 -17.75 -25.15 14.14
CA ASP A 180 -18.75 -25.12 15.22
C ASP A 180 -19.88 -24.11 14.92
N CYS A 181 -19.53 -22.89 14.49
CA CYS A 181 -20.50 -21.88 14.05
C CYS A 181 -21.36 -22.38 12.86
N TYR A 182 -20.72 -22.97 11.85
CA TYR A 182 -21.38 -23.51 10.67
C TYR A 182 -22.35 -24.66 11.02
N GLN A 183 -21.98 -25.53 11.97
CA GLN A 183 -22.85 -26.60 12.45
C GLN A 183 -24.12 -26.06 13.13
N ARG A 184 -23.99 -24.97 13.89
CA ARG A 184 -25.13 -24.27 14.52
C ARG A 184 -25.95 -23.40 13.56
N GLY A 185 -25.48 -23.21 12.32
CA GLY A 185 -26.13 -22.36 11.32
C GLY A 185 -25.81 -20.87 11.44
N GLN A 186 -24.84 -20.49 12.28
CA GLN A 186 -24.44 -19.11 12.49
C GLN A 186 -23.59 -18.61 11.30
N PRO A 187 -23.89 -17.43 10.72
CA PRO A 187 -23.04 -16.82 9.70
C PRO A 187 -21.70 -16.38 10.28
N VAL A 188 -20.62 -16.49 9.50
CA VAL A 188 -19.25 -16.19 9.93
C VAL A 188 -18.54 -15.31 8.91
N LEU A 189 -17.95 -14.21 9.39
CA LEU A 189 -17.03 -13.36 8.63
C LEU A 189 -15.62 -13.50 9.22
N VAL A 190 -14.64 -13.86 8.39
CA VAL A 190 -13.24 -14.05 8.78
C VAL A 190 -12.39 -12.97 8.13
N GLY A 191 -11.79 -12.09 8.92
CA GLY A 191 -10.85 -11.08 8.45
C GLY A 191 -9.42 -11.62 8.37
N THR A 192 -8.74 -11.38 7.26
CA THR A 192 -7.31 -11.70 7.06
C THR A 192 -6.54 -10.46 6.61
N THR A 193 -5.21 -10.46 6.77
CA THR A 193 -4.36 -9.34 6.38
C THR A 193 -3.77 -9.47 4.97
N SER A 194 -3.78 -10.67 4.38
CA SER A 194 -3.21 -10.92 3.06
C SER A 194 -3.99 -11.98 2.28
N ILE A 195 -3.91 -11.88 0.96
CA ILE A 195 -4.53 -12.83 0.01
C ILE A 195 -3.98 -14.24 0.26
N GLU A 196 -2.67 -14.38 0.53
CA GLU A 196 -2.04 -15.66 0.83
C GLU A 196 -2.69 -16.36 2.04
N VAL A 197 -2.97 -15.61 3.10
CA VAL A 197 -3.64 -16.16 4.29
C VAL A 197 -5.10 -16.52 3.99
N SER A 198 -5.80 -15.71 3.19
CA SER A 198 -7.16 -16.03 2.72
C SER A 198 -7.21 -17.34 1.93
N GLU A 199 -6.27 -17.54 1.00
CA GLU A 199 -6.19 -18.78 0.21
C GLU A 199 -5.81 -19.99 1.08
N LEU A 200 -4.91 -19.82 2.04
CA LEU A 200 -4.56 -20.87 3.01
C LEU A 200 -5.78 -21.31 3.83
N LEU A 201 -6.55 -20.36 4.35
CA LEU A 201 -7.77 -20.65 5.10
C LEU A 201 -8.85 -21.27 4.20
N SER A 202 -9.00 -20.77 2.97
CA SER A 202 -9.89 -21.33 1.97
C SER A 202 -9.58 -22.81 1.70
N GLN A 203 -8.31 -23.16 1.49
CA GLN A 203 -7.89 -24.54 1.28
C GLN A 203 -8.22 -25.44 2.47
N LYS A 204 -7.96 -24.97 3.70
CA LYS A 204 -8.32 -25.70 4.93
C LYS A 204 -9.83 -25.91 5.06
N LEU A 205 -10.65 -24.90 4.76
CA LEU A 205 -12.11 -25.02 4.76
C LEU A 205 -12.63 -25.96 3.66
N ARG A 206 -12.01 -25.97 2.47
CA ARG A 206 -12.35 -26.94 1.41
C ARG A 206 -12.07 -28.37 1.84
N ALA A 207 -10.97 -28.62 2.55
CA ALA A 207 -10.66 -29.95 3.10
C ALA A 207 -11.72 -30.42 4.11
N GLU A 208 -12.27 -29.50 4.91
CA GLU A 208 -13.37 -29.75 5.85
C GLU A 208 -14.76 -29.75 5.18
N LYS A 209 -14.84 -29.55 3.86
CA LYS A 209 -16.09 -29.48 3.06
C LYS A 209 -17.07 -28.39 3.53
N ILE A 210 -16.54 -27.25 3.98
CA ILE A 210 -17.34 -26.07 4.36
C ILE A 210 -17.41 -25.11 3.15
N PRO A 211 -18.61 -24.87 2.58
CA PRO A 211 -18.79 -23.85 1.53
C PRO A 211 -18.46 -22.47 2.09
N HIS A 212 -17.69 -21.68 1.33
CA HIS A 212 -17.29 -20.34 1.73
C HIS A 212 -16.98 -19.48 0.51
N GLU A 213 -17.07 -18.18 0.69
CA GLU A 213 -16.71 -17.16 -0.29
C GLU A 213 -15.45 -16.42 0.15
N VAL A 214 -14.61 -15.99 -0.81
CA VAL A 214 -13.35 -15.26 -0.54
C VAL A 214 -13.39 -13.92 -1.27
N LEU A 215 -13.19 -12.84 -0.52
CA LEU A 215 -13.16 -11.45 -1.01
C LEU A 215 -11.73 -10.92 -0.99
N ASN A 216 -11.24 -10.51 -2.14
CA ASN A 216 -9.84 -10.12 -2.36
C ASN A 216 -9.66 -8.65 -2.78
N ALA A 217 -10.71 -7.82 -2.66
CA ALA A 217 -10.74 -6.41 -3.05
C ALA A 217 -10.39 -6.16 -4.54
N LYS A 218 -10.68 -7.14 -5.42
CA LYS A 218 -10.42 -7.03 -6.86
C LYS A 218 -11.66 -6.65 -7.66
N GLN A 219 -12.85 -7.05 -7.20
CA GLN A 219 -14.11 -6.87 -7.94
C GLN A 219 -15.18 -6.31 -7.02
N HIS A 220 -15.19 -4.99 -6.82
CA HIS A 220 -16.05 -4.34 -5.83
C HIS A 220 -17.55 -4.65 -5.98
N GLU A 221 -18.08 -4.66 -7.21
CA GLU A 221 -19.51 -4.90 -7.45
C GLU A 221 -19.95 -6.34 -7.10
N ARG A 222 -19.18 -7.33 -7.54
CA ARG A 222 -19.43 -8.74 -7.21
C ARG A 222 -19.23 -9.01 -5.72
N GLU A 223 -18.20 -8.41 -5.13
CA GLU A 223 -17.93 -8.54 -3.69
C GLU A 223 -19.08 -7.96 -2.85
N ALA A 224 -19.67 -6.83 -3.26
CA ALA A 224 -20.84 -6.26 -2.59
C ALA A 224 -22.03 -7.23 -2.58
N GLN A 225 -22.30 -7.91 -3.70
CA GLN A 225 -23.37 -8.93 -3.76
C GLN A 225 -23.12 -10.09 -2.79
N ILE A 226 -21.87 -10.55 -2.68
CA ILE A 226 -21.50 -11.62 -1.75
C ILE A 226 -21.66 -11.15 -0.30
N VAL A 227 -21.21 -9.94 0.04
CA VAL A 227 -21.30 -9.37 1.39
C VAL A 227 -22.75 -9.18 1.81
N ALA A 228 -23.62 -8.71 0.90
CA ALA A 228 -25.05 -8.56 1.17
C ALA A 228 -25.74 -9.89 1.53
N GLN A 229 -25.16 -11.02 1.11
CA GLN A 229 -25.67 -12.37 1.39
C GLN A 229 -24.90 -13.09 2.51
N ALA A 230 -23.85 -12.47 3.07
CA ALA A 230 -23.00 -13.07 4.11
C ALA A 230 -23.73 -13.28 5.45
N GLY A 231 -24.87 -12.63 5.67
CA GLY A 231 -25.69 -12.78 6.87
C GLY A 231 -26.66 -13.97 6.84
N ARG A 232 -26.71 -14.75 5.75
CA ARG A 232 -27.58 -15.93 5.65
C ARG A 232 -27.11 -17.07 6.57
N PRO A 233 -28.02 -17.92 7.09
CA PRO A 233 -27.62 -19.08 7.88
C PRO A 233 -26.62 -19.96 7.14
N LYS A 234 -25.59 -20.42 7.85
CA LYS A 234 -24.45 -21.20 7.29
C LYS A 234 -23.58 -20.47 6.27
N ALA A 235 -23.73 -19.18 6.05
CA ALA A 235 -22.81 -18.43 5.20
C ALA A 235 -21.44 -18.27 5.89
N VAL A 236 -20.36 -18.56 5.15
CA VAL A 236 -18.98 -18.33 5.60
C VAL A 236 -18.29 -17.45 4.58
N THR A 237 -17.76 -16.32 5.02
CA THR A 237 -17.11 -15.34 4.15
C THR A 237 -15.73 -15.00 4.70
N ILE A 238 -14.71 -15.11 3.86
CA ILE A 238 -13.34 -14.69 4.16
C ILE A 238 -13.10 -13.35 3.46
N ALA A 239 -12.73 -12.32 4.21
CA ALA A 239 -12.44 -10.99 3.69
C ALA A 239 -10.97 -10.60 3.94
N THR A 240 -10.26 -10.27 2.86
CA THR A 240 -8.90 -9.74 2.96
C THR A 240 -8.94 -8.23 3.21
N ASN A 241 -8.31 -7.77 4.29
CA ASN A 241 -8.25 -6.37 4.70
C ASN A 241 -9.64 -5.70 4.77
N MET A 242 -9.89 -4.73 3.89
CA MET A 242 -11.15 -3.96 3.80
C MET A 242 -12.03 -4.41 2.62
N ALA A 243 -11.87 -5.64 2.14
CA ALA A 243 -12.77 -6.18 1.12
C ALA A 243 -14.21 -6.19 1.65
N GLY A 244 -15.17 -5.74 0.83
CA GLY A 244 -16.56 -5.59 1.25
C GLY A 244 -16.91 -4.33 2.05
N ARG A 245 -15.96 -3.39 2.22
CA ARG A 245 -16.24 -2.12 2.91
C ARG A 245 -17.34 -1.33 2.21
N GLY A 246 -18.30 -0.85 2.99
CA GLY A 246 -19.41 -0.01 2.52
C GLY A 246 -20.68 -0.77 2.13
N THR A 247 -20.71 -2.10 2.28
CA THR A 247 -21.93 -2.91 2.16
C THR A 247 -22.29 -3.51 3.52
N ASP A 248 -23.53 -3.30 3.97
CA ASP A 248 -24.01 -3.81 5.25
C ASP A 248 -24.31 -5.32 5.17
N ILE A 249 -23.91 -6.06 6.21
CA ILE A 249 -24.26 -7.48 6.35
C ILE A 249 -25.58 -7.58 7.12
N VAL A 250 -26.67 -7.77 6.39
CA VAL A 250 -28.01 -7.95 6.97
C VAL A 250 -28.22 -9.43 7.33
N LEU A 251 -28.55 -9.70 8.60
CA LEU A 251 -28.84 -11.05 9.06
C LEU A 251 -30.09 -11.60 8.35
N GLY A 252 -29.99 -12.82 7.81
CA GLY A 252 -31.02 -13.43 6.97
C GLY A 252 -30.87 -13.17 5.47
N GLY A 253 -29.94 -12.31 5.06
CA GLY A 253 -29.79 -11.83 3.69
C GLY A 253 -30.47 -10.47 3.48
N SER A 254 -30.05 -9.75 2.44
CA SER A 254 -30.63 -8.45 2.08
C SER A 254 -31.78 -8.62 1.09
N LEU A 255 -33.01 -8.35 1.54
CA LEU A 255 -34.21 -8.34 0.69
C LEU A 255 -34.08 -7.30 -0.44
N ASP A 256 -33.51 -6.13 -0.14
CA ASP A 256 -33.29 -5.08 -1.13
C ASP A 256 -32.32 -5.53 -2.22
N ALA A 257 -31.28 -6.28 -1.85
CA ALA A 257 -30.34 -6.85 -2.82
C ALA A 257 -30.99 -7.96 -3.66
N GLU A 258 -31.90 -8.74 -3.07
CA GLU A 258 -32.66 -9.77 -3.79
C GLU A 258 -33.62 -9.13 -4.80
N LEU A 259 -34.40 -8.11 -4.39
CA LEU A 259 -35.32 -7.38 -5.26
C LEU A 259 -34.60 -6.66 -6.40
N ALA A 260 -33.40 -6.12 -6.16
CA ALA A 260 -32.58 -5.49 -7.19
C ALA A 260 -32.01 -6.49 -8.22
N ALA A 261 -31.89 -7.77 -7.86
CA ALA A 261 -31.42 -8.83 -8.74
C ALA A 261 -32.54 -9.45 -9.60
N VAL A 262 -33.82 -9.19 -9.27
CA VAL A 262 -34.97 -9.64 -10.06
C VAL A 262 -35.06 -8.82 -11.36
N PRO A 263 -35.07 -9.46 -12.53
CA PRO A 263 -35.23 -8.76 -13.81
C PRO A 263 -36.51 -7.91 -13.86
N ALA A 264 -36.47 -6.75 -14.53
CA ALA A 264 -37.61 -5.82 -14.61
C ALA A 264 -38.84 -6.41 -15.33
N ASP A 265 -38.66 -7.54 -16.01
CA ASP A 265 -39.61 -8.35 -16.76
C ASP A 265 -40.15 -9.57 -15.99
N ALA A 266 -39.75 -9.79 -14.73
CA ALA A 266 -40.32 -10.82 -13.86
C ALA A 266 -41.76 -10.46 -13.45
N GLY A 267 -42.67 -11.44 -13.54
CA GLY A 267 -44.08 -11.25 -13.18
C GLY A 267 -44.29 -11.05 -11.68
N ASP A 268 -45.47 -10.54 -11.27
CA ASP A 268 -45.80 -10.25 -9.85
C ASP A 268 -45.78 -11.48 -8.91
N ALA A 269 -45.64 -12.70 -9.45
CA ALA A 269 -45.45 -13.92 -8.67
C ALA A 269 -43.96 -14.26 -8.41
N GLU A 270 -43.03 -13.61 -9.12
CA GLU A 270 -41.57 -13.78 -9.01
C GLU A 270 -40.88 -12.60 -8.30
N ARG A 271 -41.61 -11.49 -8.06
CA ARG A 271 -41.22 -10.34 -7.22
C ARG A 271 -41.72 -10.50 -5.80
#